data_AF-A0ABD2GA49-F1
#
_entry.id   AF-A0ABD2GA49-F1
#
_cell.length_a   1.000
_cell.length_b   1.000
_cell.length_c   1.000
_cell.angle_alpha   90.00
_cell.angle_beta   90.00
_cell.angle_gamma   90.00
#
_symmetry.space_group_name_H-M   'P 1'
#
loop_
_entity.id
_entity.type
_entity.pdbx_description
1 polymer ?
#
loop_
_entity_poly.entity_id
_entity_poly.type
_entity_poly.pdbx_seq_one_letter_code
_entity_poly.pdbx_strand_id
1 'polypeptide(L)'
;MHPTPSSEERINLEVDAHTKFSVWVSFCEIYNENIYDLLEAAPSGAMKRINLRLSQDVKGNSFVKDLRWVQVNTAEEAYKVMK
;
A
#
# COMPACT_ATOMS: atom_id res chain seq x y z
N MET A 1 -16.11 30.55 -6.17
CA MET A 1 -15.02 30.13 -5.27
C MET A 1 -15.30 28.69 -4.87
N HIS A 2 -14.46 27.75 -5.29
CA HIS A 2 -14.51 26.37 -4.78
C HIS A 2 -14.05 26.36 -3.31
N PRO A 3 -14.63 25.53 -2.43
CA PRO A 3 -14.12 25.38 -1.08
C PRO A 3 -12.76 24.66 -1.15
N THR A 4 -11.72 25.34 -0.69
CA THR A 4 -10.43 24.73 -0.35
C THR A 4 -10.67 23.72 0.78
N PRO A 5 -10.15 22.48 0.69
CA PRO A 5 -10.25 21.52 1.78
C PRO A 5 -9.61 22.14 3.04
N SER A 6 -10.40 22.25 4.10
CA SER A 6 -9.96 22.82 5.38
C SER A 6 -8.98 21.86 6.06
N SER A 7 -7.82 22.40 6.43
CA SER A 7 -6.97 22.03 7.58
C SER A 7 -7.12 20.61 8.13
N GLU A 8 -6.10 19.78 7.89
CA GLU A 8 -5.75 18.52 8.58
C GLU A 8 -6.76 18.04 9.63
N GLU A 9 -7.68 17.16 9.22
CA GLU A 9 -8.55 16.46 10.15
C GLU A 9 -7.68 15.50 10.99
N ARG A 10 -7.28 15.95 12.19
CA ARG A 10 -6.44 15.17 13.09
C ARG A 10 -7.30 14.16 13.84
N ILE A 11 -7.02 12.89 13.61
CA ILE A 11 -7.59 11.79 14.39
C ILE A 11 -6.83 11.74 15.73
N ASN A 12 -7.55 11.96 16.83
CA ASN A 12 -7.02 11.72 18.18
C ASN A 12 -7.48 10.34 18.65
N LEU A 13 -6.54 9.41 18.81
CA LEU A 13 -6.79 8.11 19.43
C LEU A 13 -6.37 8.15 20.90
N GLU A 14 -7.27 7.77 21.82
CA GLU A 14 -6.89 7.47 23.20
C GLU A 14 -6.22 6.09 23.25
N VAL A 15 -4.90 6.06 23.44
CA VAL A 15 -4.08 4.84 23.42
C VAL A 15 -3.18 4.77 24.65
N ASP A 16 -2.86 3.55 25.09
CA ASP A 16 -1.93 3.34 26.21
C ASP A 16 -0.53 3.89 25.88
N ALA A 17 0.18 4.40 26.89
CA ALA A 17 1.50 5.02 26.76
C ALA A 17 2.58 4.08 26.16
N HIS A 18 2.40 2.76 26.23
CA HIS A 18 3.34 1.77 25.67
C HIS A 18 2.88 1.21 24.32
N THR A 19 1.83 1.78 23.72
CA THR A 19 1.34 1.38 22.41
C THR A 19 2.34 1.82 21.33
N LYS A 20 2.70 0.90 20.44
CA LYS A 20 3.53 1.18 19.26
C LYS A 20 2.72 0.94 18.00
N PHE A 21 2.91 1.81 17.02
CA PHE A 21 2.28 1.71 15.70
C PHE A 21 3.33 1.40 14.64
N SER A 22 2.91 0.65 13.63
CA SER A 22 3.68 0.45 12.40
C SER A 22 2.72 0.57 11.23
N VAL A 23 3.08 1.36 10.22
CA VAL A 23 2.30 1.52 9.00
C VAL A 23 3.05 0.86 7.85
N TRP A 24 2.31 0.13 7.02
CA TRP A 24 2.84 -0.53 5.83
C TRP A 24 1.99 -0.12 4.62
N VAL A 25 2.66 0.18 3.52
CA VAL A 25 2.03 0.59 2.26
C VAL A 25 2.32 -0.46 1.20
N SER A 26 1.27 -0.86 0.49
CA SER A 26 1.32 -1.69 -0.71
C SER A 26 0.56 -0.97 -1.83
N PHE A 27 0.99 -1.09 -3.09
CA PHE A 27 0.31 -0.47 -4.22
C PHE A 27 0.28 -1.40 -5.43
N CYS A 28 -0.91 -1.71 -5.94
CA CYS A 28 -1.09 -2.59 -7.09
C CYS A 28 -2.18 -2.09 -8.03
N GLU A 29 -2.07 -2.45 -9.29
CA GLU A 29 -3.10 -2.23 -10.31
C GLU A 29 -3.75 -3.56 -10.69
N ILE A 30 -5.07 -3.56 -10.86
CA ILE A 30 -5.80 -4.68 -11.47
C ILE A 30 -6.24 -4.23 -12.87
N TYR A 31 -5.62 -4.80 -13.89
CA TYR A 31 -5.90 -4.47 -15.28
C TYR A 31 -5.99 -5.73 -16.14
N ASN A 32 -7.07 -5.85 -16.90
CA ASN A 32 -7.34 -7.01 -17.75
C ASN A 32 -7.23 -8.34 -16.98
N GLU A 33 -7.84 -8.40 -15.79
CA GLU A 33 -7.83 -9.57 -14.89
C GLU A 33 -6.45 -9.99 -14.36
N ASN A 34 -5.41 -9.16 -14.55
CA ASN A 34 -4.07 -9.37 -14.02
C ASN A 34 -3.79 -8.37 -12.90
N ILE A 35 -2.99 -8.77 -11.91
CA ILE A 35 -2.61 -7.94 -10.77
C ILE A 35 -1.13 -7.61 -10.88
N TYR A 36 -0.80 -6.32 -10.91
CA TYR A 36 0.57 -5.83 -11.05
C TYR A 36 1.01 -5.10 -9.81
N ASP A 37 2.18 -5.47 -9.27
CA ASP A 37 2.83 -4.70 -8.21
C ASP A 37 3.37 -3.39 -8.81
N LEU A 38 2.90 -2.25 -8.30
CA LEU A 38 3.37 -0.93 -8.73
C LEU A 38 4.60 -0.47 -7.95
N LEU A 39 4.92 -1.13 -6.83
CA LEU A 39 6.12 -0.89 -6.04
C LEU A 39 7.29 -1.78 -6.47
N GLU A 40 7.05 -2.74 -7.36
CA GLU A 40 8.11 -3.50 -8.01
C GLU A 40 8.84 -2.60 -9.02
N ALA A 41 10.17 -2.55 -8.92
CA ALA A 41 10.96 -1.83 -9.90
C ALA A 41 10.68 -2.40 -11.29
N ALA A 42 10.45 -1.54 -12.29
CA ALA A 42 10.27 -1.99 -13.66
C ALA A 42 11.45 -2.90 -14.03
N PRO A 43 11.20 -4.13 -14.52
CA PRO A 43 12.28 -5.06 -14.80
C PRO A 43 13.27 -4.41 -15.76
N SER A 44 14.56 -4.46 -15.43
CA SER A 44 15.61 -4.03 -16.35
C SER A 44 15.73 -5.09 -17.46
N GLY A 45 15.34 -4.73 -18.69
CA GLY A 45 15.45 -5.60 -19.87
C GLY A 45 14.16 -6.37 -20.22
N ALA A 46 14.31 -7.57 -20.78
CA ALA A 46 13.22 -8.36 -21.37
C ALA A 46 12.36 -9.16 -20.36
N MET A 47 12.57 -8.98 -19.06
CA MET A 47 11.76 -9.65 -18.04
C MET A 47 10.36 -9.05 -18.00
N LYS A 48 9.34 -9.88 -18.18
CA LYS A 48 7.94 -9.47 -17.97
C LYS A 48 7.69 -9.31 -16.48
N ARG A 49 6.92 -8.28 -16.09
CA ARG A 49 6.41 -8.13 -14.72
C ARG A 49 5.69 -9.41 -14.31
N ILE A 50 5.91 -9.83 -13.07
CA ILE A 50 5.23 -10.99 -12.52
C ILE A 50 3.77 -10.61 -12.30
N ASN A 51 2.85 -11.42 -12.84
CA ASN A 51 1.44 -11.29 -12.52
C ASN A 51 1.19 -11.87 -11.14
N LEU A 52 0.75 -11.03 -10.21
CA LEU A 52 0.39 -11.46 -8.86
C LEU A 52 -0.95 -12.21 -8.89
N ARG A 53 -1.19 -13.02 -7.85
CA ARG A 53 -2.41 -13.82 -7.73
C ARG A 53 -3.15 -13.55 -6.44
N LEU A 54 -4.47 -13.68 -6.49
CA LEU A 54 -5.28 -13.79 -5.28
C LEU A 54 -4.99 -15.13 -4.58
N SER A 55 -4.97 -15.09 -3.27
CA SER A 55 -4.88 -16.26 -2.40
C SER A 55 -5.78 -16.05 -1.20
N GLN A 56 -5.99 -17.10 -0.40
CA GLN A 56 -6.81 -17.04 0.81
C GLN A 56 -5.96 -17.41 2.02
N ASP A 57 -6.15 -16.67 3.12
CA ASP A 57 -5.57 -17.06 4.41
C ASP A 57 -6.30 -18.29 4.99
N VAL A 58 -5.85 -18.77 6.15
CA VAL A 58 -6.46 -19.92 6.82
C VAL A 58 -7.92 -19.70 7.26
N LYS A 59 -8.39 -18.45 7.25
CA LYS A 59 -9.76 -18.05 7.57
C LYS A 59 -10.61 -17.80 6.31
N GLY A 60 -10.04 -17.97 5.12
CA GLY A 60 -10.71 -17.73 3.84
C GLY A 60 -10.70 -16.27 3.37
N ASN A 61 -10.00 -15.36 4.05
CA ASN A 61 -9.91 -13.97 3.60
C ASN A 61 -8.99 -13.87 2.39
N SER A 62 -9.48 -13.22 1.34
CA SER A 62 -8.70 -12.99 0.13
C SER A 62 -7.59 -11.97 0.34
N PHE A 63 -6.42 -12.22 -0.22
CA PHE A 63 -5.30 -11.29 -0.26
C PHE A 63 -4.51 -11.45 -1.56
N VAL A 64 -3.72 -10.45 -1.93
CA VAL A 64 -2.79 -10.56 -3.07
C VAL A 64 -1.49 -11.17 -2.57
N LYS A 65 -1.17 -12.36 -3.08
CA LYS A 65 0.05 -13.07 -2.70
C LYS A 65 1.26 -12.43 -3.38
N ASP A 66 2.37 -12.37 -2.66
CA ASP A 66 3.66 -11.85 -3.11
C ASP A 66 3.68 -10.32 -3.38
N LEU A 67 2.60 -9.61 -3.03
CA LEU A 67 2.54 -8.14 -3.09
C LEU A 67 3.54 -7.50 -2.12
N ARG A 68 4.29 -6.51 -2.60
CA ARG A 68 5.27 -5.78 -1.79
C ARG A 68 4.62 -4.87 -0.76
N TRP A 69 5.22 -4.86 0.44
CA TRP A 69 4.87 -3.98 1.54
C TRP A 69 6.10 -3.16 1.94
N VAL A 70 5.93 -1.85 2.07
CA VAL A 70 6.98 -0.93 2.51
C VAL A 70 6.55 -0.30 3.82
N GLN A 71 7.34 -0.46 4.87
CA GLN A 71 7.09 0.22 6.14
C GLN A 71 7.36 1.71 5.99
N VAL A 72 6.45 2.53 6.51
CA VAL A 72 6.57 4.00 6.53
C VAL A 72 6.29 4.53 7.94
N ASN A 73 6.90 5.66 8.27
CA ASN A 73 6.76 6.33 9.56
C ASN A 73 6.12 7.71 9.44
N THR A 74 6.06 8.27 8.23
CA THR A 74 5.43 9.57 7.98
C THR A 74 4.57 9.56 6.72
N ALA A 75 3.67 10.54 6.60
CA ALA A 75 2.86 10.72 5.41
C ALA A 75 3.73 10.98 4.17
N GLU A 76 4.82 11.74 4.31
CA GLU A 76 5.76 12.04 3.22
C GLU A 76 6.47 10.78 2.71
N GLU A 77 6.82 9.84 3.60
CA GLU A 77 7.35 8.54 3.18
C GLU A 77 6.32 7.74 2.38
N ALA A 78 5.07 7.71 2.82
CA ALA A 78 3.98 7.07 2.09
C ALA A 78 3.80 7.69 0.68
N TYR A 79 3.81 9.03 0.59
CA TYR A 79 3.74 9.72 -0.70
C TYR A 79 4.94 9.41 -1.61
N LYS A 80 6.15 9.25 -1.05
CA LYS A 80 7.34 8.88 -1.83
C LYS A 80 7.28 7.44 -2.36
N VAL A 81 6.68 6.52 -1.60
CA VAL A 81 6.48 5.13 -2.05
C VAL A 81 5.57 5.05 -3.28
N MET A 82 4.63 5.99 -3.42
CA MET A 82 3.66 6.02 -4.52
C MET A 82 4.11 6.81 -5.76
N LYS A 83 5.30 7.43 -5.75
CA LYS A 83 5.80 8.28 -6.85
C LYS A 83 6.63 7.53 -7.88
#